data_AF-A4BJA3-F1
#
_entry.id   AF-A4BJA3-F1
#
_cell.length_a   1.000
_cell.length_b   1.000
_cell.length_c   1.000
_cell.angle_alpha   90.00
_cell.angle_beta   90.00
_cell.angle_gamma   90.00
#
_symmetry.space_group_name_H-M   'P 1'
#
loop_
_entity.id
_entity.type
_entity.pdbx_description
1 polymer ?
#
loop_
_entity_poly.entity_id
_entity_poly.type
_entity_poly.pdbx_seq_one_letter_code
_entity_poly.pdbx_strand_id
1 'polypeptide(L)'
;MVVQWIKRWLSTPEESDSHLVTVERDQHKVSRKGISHNALKVLYRLQNSGHEAYLVGGCVRDLQLGLSPKDFDVATDATPEQVRKLFSNSRIIGRRFRIVHVTFGRRNYRGHDLPQFRG
;
A
#
# COMPACT_ATOMS: atom_id res chain seq x y z
N MET A 1 -25.32 -7.27 31.38
CA MET A 1 -23.92 -7.19 30.90
C MET A 1 -23.77 -6.73 29.44
N VAL A 2 -24.78 -6.91 28.55
CA VAL A 2 -24.65 -6.51 27.12
C VAL A 2 -24.99 -5.03 26.85
N VAL A 3 -25.91 -4.44 27.63
CA VAL A 3 -26.43 -3.08 27.40
C VAL A 3 -25.38 -1.97 27.62
N GLN A 4 -24.48 -2.14 28.61
CA GLN A 4 -23.40 -1.18 28.87
C GLN A 4 -22.36 -1.13 27.74
N TRP A 5 -22.15 -2.26 27.04
CA TRP A 5 -21.19 -2.35 25.95
C TRP A 5 -21.68 -1.59 24.71
N ILE A 6 -22.98 -1.68 24.41
CA ILE A 6 -23.63 -0.96 23.31
C ILE A 6 -23.64 0.56 23.57
N LYS A 7 -23.92 1.00 24.80
CA LYS A 7 -23.89 2.42 25.16
C LYS A 7 -22.50 3.04 24.98
N ARG A 8 -21.42 2.29 25.27
CA ARG A 8 -20.04 2.73 25.03
C ARG A 8 -19.71 2.86 23.54
N TRP A 9 -20.32 2.03 22.70
CA TRP A 9 -20.14 2.08 21.24
C TRP A 9 -21.02 3.14 20.56
N LEU A 10 -22.17 3.47 21.16
CA LEU A 10 -23.06 4.57 20.73
C LEU A 10 -22.70 5.93 21.33
N SER A 11 -21.68 5.98 22.21
CA SER A 11 -21.12 7.23 22.68
C SER A 11 -20.41 7.87 21.50
N THR A 12 -20.72 9.14 21.20
CA THR A 12 -19.95 9.93 20.23
C THR A 12 -18.47 9.82 20.58
N PRO A 13 -17.59 9.45 19.63
CA PRO A 13 -16.17 9.56 19.91
C PRO A 13 -15.92 11.02 20.28
N GLU A 14 -15.27 11.26 21.42
CA GLU A 14 -14.55 12.51 21.66
C GLU A 14 -13.85 12.86 20.35
N GLU A 15 -14.06 14.08 19.85
CA GLU A 15 -13.42 14.59 18.63
C GLU A 15 -11.95 14.22 18.69
N SER A 16 -11.58 13.14 17.99
CA SER A 16 -10.21 12.68 17.94
C SER A 16 -9.51 13.72 17.10
N ASP A 17 -8.82 14.63 17.78
CA ASP A 17 -8.03 15.68 17.17
C ASP A 17 -7.06 14.98 16.21
N SER A 18 -7.41 14.99 14.91
CA SER A 18 -6.75 14.16 13.90
C SER A 18 -5.48 14.87 13.47
N HIS A 19 -4.57 15.07 14.44
CA HIS A 19 -3.25 15.56 14.16
C HIS A 19 -2.52 14.53 13.34
N LEU A 20 -2.08 14.93 12.15
CA LEU A 20 -1.21 14.11 11.33
C LEU A 20 0.09 13.89 12.11
N VAL A 21 0.29 12.67 12.59
CA VAL A 21 1.52 12.28 13.26
C VAL A 21 2.50 11.76 12.20
N THR A 22 3.64 12.43 12.07
CA THR A 22 4.78 11.89 11.33
C THR A 22 5.63 11.07 12.30
N VAL A 23 5.86 9.81 11.96
CA VAL A 23 6.69 8.90 12.75
C VAL A 23 8.02 8.73 12.03
N GLU A 24 9.12 9.09 12.70
CA GLU A 24 10.45 9.02 12.12
C GLU A 24 10.91 7.59 11.89
N ARG A 25 11.95 7.42 11.05
CA ARG A 25 12.38 6.10 10.58
C ARG A 25 12.75 5.14 11.70
N ASP A 26 13.35 5.63 12.77
CA ASP A 26 13.77 4.87 13.96
C ASP A 26 12.62 4.59 14.93
N GLN A 27 11.49 5.30 14.79
CA GLN A 27 10.31 5.19 15.65
C GLN A 27 9.28 4.17 15.13
N HIS A 28 9.53 3.50 14.00
CA HIS A 28 8.61 2.48 13.46
C HIS A 28 9.31 1.20 12.99
N LYS A 29 8.57 0.08 13.04
CA LYS A 29 9.08 -1.27 12.73
C LYS A 29 9.08 -1.61 11.24
N VAL A 30 8.40 -0.81 10.41
CA VAL A 30 8.38 -1.01 8.95
C VAL A 30 9.80 -1.03 8.41
N SER A 31 10.22 -2.16 7.83
CA SER A 31 11.56 -2.34 7.27
C SER A 31 11.49 -2.53 5.76
N ARG A 32 12.41 -1.90 5.04
CA ARG A 32 12.56 -2.06 3.58
C ARG A 32 12.80 -3.50 3.15
N LYS A 33 13.37 -4.33 4.04
CA LYS A 33 13.59 -5.76 3.80
C LYS A 33 12.29 -6.56 3.65
N GLY A 34 11.19 -6.09 4.25
CA GLY A 34 9.88 -6.71 4.13
C GLY A 34 9.08 -6.25 2.92
N ILE A 35 9.60 -5.31 2.13
CA ILE A 35 8.91 -4.76 0.95
C ILE A 35 9.39 -5.51 -0.30
N SER A 36 8.45 -5.97 -1.13
CA SER A 36 8.79 -6.63 -2.39
C SER A 36 9.65 -5.72 -3.28
N HIS A 37 10.62 -6.33 -3.98
CA HIS A 37 11.47 -5.61 -4.94
C HIS A 37 10.66 -4.91 -6.04
N ASN A 38 9.57 -5.54 -6.48
CA ASN A 38 8.67 -4.96 -7.49
C ASN A 38 7.93 -3.73 -6.95
N ALA A 39 7.46 -3.77 -5.71
CA ALA A 39 6.80 -2.62 -5.07
C ALA A 39 7.78 -1.44 -4.91
N LEU A 40 9.01 -1.71 -4.46
CA LEU A 40 10.07 -0.69 -4.40
C LEU A 40 10.36 -0.10 -5.78
N LYS A 41 10.38 -0.92 -6.83
CA LYS A 41 10.60 -0.46 -8.20
C LYS A 41 9.47 0.45 -8.69
N VAL A 42 8.21 0.17 -8.34
CA VAL A 42 7.07 1.05 -8.64
C VAL A 42 7.24 2.38 -7.92
N LEU A 43 7.46 2.37 -6.60
CA LEU A 43 7.63 3.57 -5.78
C LEU A 43 8.73 4.47 -6.34
N TYR A 44 9.93 3.92 -6.56
CA TYR A 44 11.06 4.69 -7.04
C TYR A 44 10.86 5.22 -8.44
N ARG A 45 10.22 4.46 -9.33
CA ARG A 45 9.98 4.95 -10.68
C ARG A 45 8.98 6.12 -10.69
N LEU A 46 7.95 6.07 -9.85
CA LEU A 46 7.02 7.20 -9.67
C LEU A 46 7.75 8.41 -9.07
N GLN A 47 8.48 8.23 -7.98
CA GLN A 47 9.24 9.30 -7.31
C GLN A 47 10.27 9.94 -8.24
N ASN A 48 11.04 9.14 -8.97
CA ASN A 48 12.03 9.64 -9.94
C ASN A 48 11.40 10.34 -11.14
N SER A 49 10.10 10.13 -11.39
CA SER A 49 9.34 10.87 -12.41
C SER A 49 8.66 12.13 -11.88
N GLY A 50 8.92 12.51 -10.63
CA GLY A 50 8.40 13.72 -10.00
C GLY A 50 7.02 13.57 -9.34
N HIS A 51 6.58 12.33 -9.10
CA HIS A 51 5.30 12.05 -8.45
C HIS A 51 5.48 11.65 -6.99
N GLU A 52 4.52 12.00 -6.15
CA GLU A 52 4.43 11.45 -4.81
C GLU A 52 3.96 9.99 -4.90
N ALA A 53 4.58 9.11 -4.12
CA ALA A 53 4.21 7.70 -4.08
C ALA A 53 4.47 7.09 -2.69
N TYR A 54 3.46 6.46 -2.13
CA TYR A 54 3.47 5.91 -0.78
C TYR A 54 2.89 4.50 -0.74
N LEU A 55 3.48 3.63 0.09
CA LEU A 55 2.83 2.38 0.46
C LEU A 55 1.64 2.67 1.36
N VAL A 56 0.53 1.98 1.11
CA VAL A 56 -0.72 2.16 1.85
C VAL A 56 -1.38 0.82 2.16
N GLY A 57 -2.44 0.87 2.98
CA GLY A 57 -3.32 -0.27 3.20
C GLY A 57 -2.70 -1.40 4.03
N GLY A 58 -3.12 -2.63 3.70
CA GLY A 58 -2.81 -3.84 4.49
C GLY A 58 -1.31 -4.10 4.60
N CYS A 59 -0.54 -3.80 3.56
CA CYS A 59 0.91 -4.04 3.56
C CYS A 59 1.64 -3.24 4.65
N VAL A 60 1.24 -1.99 4.90
CA VAL A 60 1.86 -1.15 5.94
C VAL A 60 1.51 -1.69 7.33
N ARG A 61 0.24 -2.05 7.55
CA ARG A 61 -0.20 -2.68 8.80
C ARG A 61 0.58 -3.96 9.08
N ASP A 62 0.67 -4.84 8.10
CA ASP A 62 1.31 -6.14 8.25
C ASP A 62 2.81 -5.97 8.54
N LEU A 63 3.50 -5.05 7.83
CA LEU A 63 4.90 -4.71 8.12
C LEU A 63 5.10 -4.14 9.53
N GLN A 64 4.19 -3.29 10.01
CA GLN A 64 4.27 -2.73 11.36
C GLN A 64 4.07 -3.81 12.44
N LEU A 65 3.28 -4.84 12.15
CA LEU A 65 3.09 -6.02 12.99
C LEU A 65 4.21 -7.07 12.84
N GLY A 66 5.19 -6.85 11.96
CA GLY A 66 6.26 -7.81 11.67
C GLY A 66 5.80 -9.02 10.87
N LEU A 67 4.65 -8.94 10.21
CA LEU A 67 4.10 -9.97 9.33
C LEU A 67 4.55 -9.73 7.88
N SER A 68 4.48 -10.77 7.06
CA SER A 68 4.73 -10.66 5.62
C SER A 68 3.45 -10.22 4.89
N PRO A 69 3.46 -9.07 4.17
CA PRO A 69 2.34 -8.66 3.34
C PRO A 69 2.04 -9.67 2.23
N LYS A 70 0.76 -9.78 1.85
CA LYS A 70 0.31 -10.62 0.71
C LYS A 70 0.35 -9.88 -0.62
N ASP A 71 0.05 -8.59 -0.56
CA ASP A 71 -0.03 -7.63 -1.65
C ASP A 71 0.62 -6.31 -1.21
N PHE A 72 0.92 -5.44 -2.18
CA PHE A 72 1.47 -4.11 -1.95
C PHE A 72 0.67 -3.09 -2.77
N ASP A 73 0.03 -2.16 -2.07
CA ASP A 73 -0.70 -1.07 -2.67
C ASP A 73 0.13 0.22 -2.61
N VAL A 74 0.11 0.97 -3.71
CA VAL A 74 0.77 2.27 -3.81
C VAL A 74 -0.28 3.35 -4.10
N ALA A 75 -0.33 4.37 -3.25
CA ALA A 75 -1.04 5.61 -3.53
C ALA A 75 -0.09 6.61 -4.19
N THR A 76 -0.58 7.36 -5.17
CA THR A 76 0.20 8.35 -5.90
C THR A 76 -0.68 9.49 -6.40
N ASP A 77 -0.10 10.66 -6.60
CA ASP A 77 -0.73 11.81 -7.26
C ASP A 77 -0.77 11.69 -8.80
N ALA A 78 -0.04 10.73 -9.37
CA ALA A 78 -0.04 10.45 -10.80
C ALA A 78 -1.43 9.98 -11.29
N THR A 79 -1.90 10.54 -12.40
CA THR A 79 -3.15 10.07 -13.05
C THR A 79 -2.97 8.67 -13.64
N PRO A 80 -4.05 7.89 -13.81
CA PRO A 80 -3.96 6.57 -14.44
C PRO A 80 -3.24 6.57 -15.80
N GLU A 81 -3.41 7.62 -16.59
CA GLU A 81 -2.74 7.80 -17.87
C GLU A 81 -1.24 8.07 -17.71
N GLN A 82 -0.83 8.85 -16.71
CA GLN A 82 0.59 9.07 -16.37
C GLN A 82 1.23 7.77 -15.89
N VAL A 83 0.57 7.02 -15.00
CA VAL A 83 1.03 5.70 -14.56
C VAL A 83 1.18 4.76 -15.76
N ARG A 84 0.22 4.73 -16.69
CA ARG A 84 0.33 3.90 -17.90
C ARG A 84 1.51 4.27 -18.79
N LYS A 85 1.84 5.57 -18.91
CA LYS A 85 3.03 6.03 -19.65
C LYS A 85 4.33 5.56 -18.99
N LEU A 86 4.39 5.58 -17.66
CA LEU A 86 5.55 5.10 -16.90
C LEU A 86 5.64 3.57 -16.95
N PHE A 87 4.53 2.85 -16.86
CA PHE A 87 4.51 1.40 -16.81
C PHE A 87 3.75 0.82 -18.01
N SER A 88 4.46 0.56 -19.10
CA SER A 88 3.89 -0.05 -20.31
C SER A 88 3.18 -1.39 -20.06
N ASN A 89 3.67 -2.15 -19.07
CA ASN A 89 3.02 -3.36 -18.56
C ASN A 89 2.07 -3.01 -17.41
N SER A 90 1.04 -2.19 -17.70
CA SER A 90 0.00 -1.88 -16.72
C SER A 90 -1.38 -1.88 -17.35
N ARG A 91 -2.39 -2.10 -16.52
CA ARG A 91 -3.79 -2.11 -16.92
C ARG A 91 -4.61 -1.28 -15.94
N ILE A 92 -5.40 -0.35 -16.47
CA ILE A 92 -6.40 0.36 -15.68
C ILE A 92 -7.55 -0.62 -15.39
N ILE A 93 -7.91 -0.80 -14.12
CA ILE A 93 -8.93 -1.73 -13.67
C ILE A 93 -10.13 -0.97 -13.11
N GLY A 94 -11.31 -1.32 -13.59
CA GLY A 94 -12.57 -0.74 -13.15
C GLY A 94 -12.88 0.59 -13.84
N ARG A 95 -14.16 0.84 -14.09
CA ARG A 95 -14.65 2.12 -14.63
C ARG A 95 -14.91 3.15 -13.53
N ARG A 96 -15.25 2.67 -12.33
CA ARG A 96 -15.64 3.51 -11.17
C ARG A 96 -14.45 3.88 -10.29
N PHE A 97 -13.43 3.04 -10.23
CA PHE A 97 -12.27 3.23 -9.37
C PHE A 97 -11.04 3.47 -10.24
N ARG A 98 -10.27 4.51 -9.93
CA ARG A 98 -9.06 4.89 -10.67
C ARG A 98 -7.87 4.02 -10.24
N ILE A 99 -7.95 2.71 -10.48
CA ILE A 99 -6.92 1.74 -10.08
C ILE A 99 -6.10 1.35 -11.30
N VAL A 100 -4.77 1.27 -11.12
CA VAL A 100 -3.85 0.75 -12.12
C VAL A 100 -3.10 -0.45 -11.56
N HIS A 101 -3.19 -1.58 -12.24
CA HIS A 101 -2.42 -2.77 -11.89
C HIS A 101 -1.17 -2.83 -12.77
N VAL A 102 0.00 -2.73 -12.14
CA VAL A 102 1.31 -2.90 -12.79
C VAL A 102 1.73 -4.35 -12.72
N THR A 103 2.04 -4.96 -13.87
CA THR A 103 2.49 -6.36 -13.95
C THR A 103 3.98 -6.45 -14.25
N PHE A 104 4.67 -7.35 -13.56
CA PHE A 104 6.08 -7.65 -13.80
C PHE A 104 6.18 -9.03 -14.47
N GLY A 105 6.89 -9.10 -15.61
CA GLY A 105 7.04 -10.35 -16.36
C GLY A 105 7.89 -11.39 -15.64
N ARG A 106 7.69 -12.67 -15.96
CA ARG A 106 8.30 -13.85 -15.29
C ARG A 106 9.84 -13.93 -15.31
N ARG A 107 10.53 -13.04 -16.03
CA ARG A 107 11.97 -13.17 -16.32
C ARG A 107 12.89 -12.89 -15.12
N ASN A 108 12.39 -12.28 -14.04
CA ASN A 108 13.21 -11.85 -12.89
C ASN A 108 12.77 -12.44 -11.54
N TYR A 109 11.86 -13.40 -11.49
CA TYR A 109 11.44 -14.00 -10.22
C TYR A 109 12.50 -14.99 -9.74
N ARG A 110 13.24 -14.65 -8.68
CA ARG A 110 13.86 -15.68 -7.83
C ARG A 110 12.72 -16.28 -7.01
N GLY A 111 12.81 -17.57 -6.66
CA GLY A 111 11.69 -18.36 -6.11
C GLY A 111 10.97 -17.80 -4.87
N HIS A 112 11.47 -16.73 -4.24
CA HIS A 112 10.84 -16.03 -3.12
C HIS A 112 9.85 -14.92 -3.53
N ASP A 113 9.83 -14.49 -4.80
CA ASP A 113 9.00 -13.36 -5.28
C ASP A 113 7.67 -13.80 -5.91
N LEU A 114 7.37 -15.10 -5.97
CA LEU A 114 6.13 -15.59 -6.58
C LEU A 114 4.94 -15.29 -5.64
N PRO A 115 3.96 -14.47 -6.07
CA PRO A 115 2.75 -14.30 -5.29
C PRO A 115 2.01 -15.65 -5.27
N GLN A 116 1.81 -16.21 -4.08
CA GLN A 116 0.95 -17.36 -3.86
C GLN A 116 -0.51 -16.93 -4.04
N PHE A 117 -0.94 -16.74 -5.29
CA PHE A 117 -2.37 -16.62 -5.58
C PHE A 117 -3.02 -17.99 -5.38
N ARG A 118 -3.76 -18.16 -4.28
CA ARG A 118 -4.84 -19.13 -4.18
C ARG A 118 -6.13 -18.38 -4.56
N GLY A 119 -6.83 -18.91 -5.56
CA GLY A 119 -8.18 -18.48 -5.91
C GLY A 119 -9.19 -18.82 -4.83
#